data_AF-A0A024GYG2-F1
#
_entry.id   AF-A0A024GYG2-F1
#
_cell.length_a   1.000
_cell.length_b   1.000
_cell.length_c   1.000
_cell.angle_alpha   90.00
_cell.angle_beta   90.00
_cell.angle_gamma   90.00
#
_symmetry.space_group_name_H-M   'P 1'
#
loop_
_entity.id
_entity.type
_entity.pdbx_description
1 polymer ?
#
loop_
_entity_poly.entity_id
_entity_poly.type
_entity_poly.pdbx_seq_one_letter_code
_entity_poly.pdbx_strand_id
1 'polypeptide(L)'
;MADTAKDASQESTEEQKPAAPPWGADFDAERAWSLVQNLRSEKDSLKGELATARQKIQEIEAGESDGLKELRTRAEAAEARAKKAEHELTLSKVLKDFPALEGFEDLLTGDDEAAIRSKAERLAAIGKKPEEGEPKDGGQEEQKTGDDPDGQAPDGEQKSGLPAKPEADLSLTPGHGGEEKVAFDPAAIALAARPASL
;
A
#
# COMPACT_ATOMS: atom_id res chain seq x y z
N MET A 1 -34.95 -48.56 -64.82
CA MET A 1 -34.85 -49.73 -65.71
C MET A 1 -33.57 -49.59 -66.50
N ALA A 2 -32.75 -50.67 -66.53
CA ALA A 2 -31.34 -50.77 -66.93
C ALA A 2 -30.38 -50.26 -65.83
N ASP A 3 -29.84 -51.07 -64.92
CA ASP A 3 -29.29 -52.44 -65.01
C ASP A 3 -28.21 -52.56 -66.08
N THR A 4 -26.95 -52.46 -65.65
CA THR A 4 -25.82 -53.13 -66.29
C THR A 4 -24.72 -53.32 -65.25
N ALA A 5 -24.88 -54.38 -64.47
CA ALA A 5 -23.75 -55.10 -63.92
C ALA A 5 -22.86 -55.59 -65.07
N LYS A 6 -21.56 -55.30 -65.01
CA LYS A 6 -20.56 -56.11 -65.69
C LYS A 6 -19.42 -56.38 -64.71
N ASP A 7 -19.60 -57.51 -64.07
CA ASP A 7 -18.60 -58.29 -63.37
C ASP A 7 -17.45 -58.66 -64.33
N ALA A 8 -16.21 -58.47 -63.87
CA ALA A 8 -15.00 -59.20 -64.28
C ALA A 8 -13.75 -58.48 -63.75
N SER A 9 -13.35 -58.79 -62.51
CA SER A 9 -11.95 -59.11 -62.21
C SER A 9 -11.86 -59.76 -60.84
N GLN A 10 -11.91 -61.08 -60.88
CA GLN A 10 -11.38 -61.97 -59.88
C GLN A 10 -9.86 -61.73 -59.70
N GLU A 11 -9.45 -61.89 -58.44
CA GLU A 11 -8.17 -62.47 -58.02
C GLU A 11 -6.93 -61.56 -57.94
N SER A 12 -6.75 -61.00 -56.75
CA SER A 12 -5.43 -60.91 -56.12
C SER A 12 -5.63 -61.06 -54.60
N THR A 13 -5.84 -62.30 -54.16
CA THR A 13 -5.62 -62.68 -52.77
C THR A 13 -4.11 -62.78 -52.55
N GLU A 14 -3.42 -61.64 -52.63
CA GLU A 14 -2.12 -61.50 -51.99
C GLU A 14 -2.39 -61.22 -50.52
N GLU A 15 -2.02 -62.16 -49.66
CA GLU A 15 -1.83 -61.91 -48.23
C GLU A 15 -0.89 -60.70 -48.09
N GLN A 16 -1.46 -59.51 -47.95
CA GLN A 16 -0.73 -58.32 -47.58
C GLN A 16 -0.15 -58.57 -46.19
N LYS A 17 1.12 -59.00 -46.17
CA LYS A 17 1.97 -58.90 -44.97
C LYS A 17 1.74 -57.49 -44.42
N PRO A 18 1.28 -57.32 -43.17
CA PRO A 18 1.05 -55.98 -42.64
C PRO A 18 2.34 -55.21 -42.82
N ALA A 19 2.27 -54.12 -43.60
CA ALA A 19 3.43 -53.28 -43.85
C ALA A 19 4.04 -52.94 -42.48
N ALA A 20 5.30 -53.32 -42.29
CA ALA A 20 5.97 -53.07 -41.02
C ALA A 20 5.82 -51.58 -40.73
N PRO A 21 5.26 -51.23 -39.56
CA PRO A 21 4.96 -49.84 -39.29
C PRO A 21 6.25 -48.99 -39.36
N PRO A 22 6.15 -47.69 -39.69
CA PRO A 22 7.31 -46.84 -39.98
C PRO A 22 8.25 -46.65 -38.78
N TRP A 23 7.83 -47.06 -37.59
CA TRP A 23 8.59 -47.04 -36.35
C TRP A 23 9.41 -48.32 -36.08
N GLY A 24 9.39 -49.30 -36.99
CA GLY A 24 10.18 -50.53 -36.89
C GLY A 24 9.57 -51.60 -35.97
N ALA A 25 10.14 -52.81 -36.03
CA ALA A 25 9.68 -53.96 -35.25
C ALA A 25 10.06 -53.88 -33.75
N ASP A 26 10.99 -52.99 -33.39
CA ASP A 26 11.48 -52.79 -32.02
C ASP A 26 10.57 -51.88 -31.18
N PHE A 27 9.54 -51.27 -31.79
CA PHE A 27 8.61 -50.40 -31.08
C PHE A 27 7.55 -51.21 -30.33
N ASP A 28 7.55 -51.06 -29.01
CA ASP A 28 6.56 -51.64 -28.12
C ASP A 28 5.40 -50.65 -27.87
N ALA A 29 4.30 -50.84 -28.61
CA ALA A 29 3.13 -49.98 -28.54
C ALA A 29 2.41 -50.06 -27.18
N GLU A 30 2.42 -51.23 -26.53
CA GLU A 30 1.78 -51.42 -25.22
C GLU A 30 2.55 -50.64 -24.15
N ARG A 31 3.87 -50.75 -24.15
CA ARG A 31 4.74 -50.00 -23.22
C ARG A 31 4.63 -48.49 -23.43
N ALA A 32 4.60 -48.03 -24.67
CA ALA A 32 4.42 -46.62 -24.99
C ALA A 32 3.04 -46.11 -24.52
N TRP A 33 1.98 -46.91 -24.70
CA TRP A 33 0.65 -46.57 -24.24
C TRP A 33 0.56 -46.49 -22.71
N SER A 34 1.11 -47.47 -21.98
CA SER A 34 1.17 -47.44 -20.52
C SER A 34 1.93 -46.22 -20.00
N LEU A 35 3.04 -45.85 -20.63
CA LEU A 35 3.77 -44.63 -20.29
C LEU A 35 2.90 -43.38 -20.48
N VAL A 36 2.19 -43.26 -21.60
CA VAL A 36 1.29 -42.13 -21.86
C VAL A 36 0.17 -42.06 -20.82
N GLN A 37 -0.41 -43.20 -20.42
CA GLN A 37 -1.43 -43.25 -19.37
C GLN A 37 -0.88 -42.79 -18.02
N ASN A 38 0.31 -43.28 -17.64
CA ASN A 38 0.98 -42.87 -16.41
C ASN A 38 1.25 -41.36 -16.41
N LEU A 39 1.84 -40.82 -17.48
CA LEU A 39 2.12 -39.39 -17.61
C LEU A 39 0.86 -38.53 -17.59
N ARG A 40 -0.26 -39.02 -18.14
CA ARG A 40 -1.56 -38.31 -18.04
C ARG A 40 -2.05 -38.28 -16.59
N SER A 41 -2.00 -39.41 -15.90
CA SER A 41 -2.40 -39.48 -14.49
C SER A 41 -1.52 -38.60 -13.60
N GLU A 42 -0.20 -38.62 -13.81
CA GLU A 42 0.75 -37.79 -13.07
C GLU A 42 0.50 -36.30 -13.35
N LYS A 43 0.27 -35.93 -14.62
CA LYS A 43 -0.07 -34.56 -14.99
C LYS A 43 -1.34 -34.08 -14.30
N ASP A 44 -2.38 -34.91 -14.23
CA ASP A 44 -3.64 -34.54 -13.60
C ASP A 44 -3.48 -34.47 -12.06
N SER A 45 -2.69 -35.36 -11.46
CA SER A 45 -2.30 -35.29 -10.04
C SER A 45 -1.58 -33.99 -9.71
N LEU A 46 -0.52 -33.67 -10.45
CA LEU A 46 0.28 -32.46 -10.25
C LEU A 46 -0.55 -31.18 -10.45
N LYS A 47 -1.49 -31.17 -11.40
CA LYS A 47 -2.42 -30.06 -11.56
C LYS A 47 -3.33 -29.89 -10.35
N GLY A 48 -3.83 -30.99 -9.79
CA GLY A 48 -4.62 -30.99 -8.56
C GLY A 48 -3.83 -30.45 -7.38
N GLU A 49 -2.62 -30.96 -7.16
CA GLU A 49 -1.71 -30.49 -6.11
C GLU A 49 -1.37 -29.01 -6.25
N LEU A 50 -1.08 -28.56 -7.47
CA LEU A 50 -0.78 -27.15 -7.75
C LEU A 50 -1.99 -26.25 -7.50
N ALA A 51 -3.21 -26.69 -7.82
CA ALA A 51 -4.43 -25.95 -7.50
C ALA A 51 -4.63 -25.84 -5.98
N THR A 52 -4.43 -26.93 -5.23
CA THR A 52 -4.51 -26.93 -3.77
C THR A 52 -3.43 -26.05 -3.14
N ALA A 53 -2.19 -26.10 -3.64
CA ALA A 53 -1.10 -25.27 -3.14
C ALA A 53 -1.39 -23.78 -3.36
N ARG A 54 -1.89 -23.40 -4.53
CA ARG A 54 -2.31 -22.02 -4.82
C ARG A 54 -3.42 -21.54 -3.90
N GLN A 55 -4.42 -22.39 -3.63
CA GLN A 55 -5.50 -22.05 -2.73
C GLN A 55 -5.00 -21.81 -1.30
N LYS A 56 -4.09 -22.67 -0.80
CA LYS A 56 -3.47 -22.50 0.52
C LYS A 56 -2.66 -21.22 0.63
N ILE A 57 -1.90 -20.87 -0.41
CA ILE A 57 -1.13 -19.62 -0.45
C ILE A 57 -2.09 -18.42 -0.37
N GLN A 58 -3.16 -18.41 -1.16
CA GLN A 58 -4.15 -17.33 -1.11
C GLN A 58 -4.83 -17.19 0.26
N GLU A 59 -5.14 -18.31 0.92
CA GLU A 59 -5.74 -18.30 2.25
C GLU A 59 -4.78 -17.74 3.31
N ILE A 60 -3.49 -18.10 3.25
CA ILE A 60 -2.46 -17.56 4.13
C ILE A 60 -2.28 -16.06 3.89
N GLU A 61 -2.12 -15.62 2.64
CA GLU A 61 -1.94 -14.22 2.29
C GLU A 61 -3.15 -13.36 2.74
N ALA A 62 -4.37 -13.86 2.55
CA ALA A 62 -5.57 -13.19 3.03
C ALA A 62 -5.58 -13.09 4.57
N GLY A 63 -5.33 -14.20 5.27
CA GLY A 63 -5.30 -14.26 6.73
C GLY A 63 -4.21 -13.38 7.35
N GLU A 64 -3.02 -13.35 6.77
CA GLU A 64 -1.94 -12.45 7.19
C GLU A 64 -2.32 -10.98 6.95
N SER A 65 -2.92 -10.67 5.81
CA SER A 65 -3.34 -9.29 5.52
C SER A 65 -4.40 -8.79 6.50
N ASP A 66 -5.31 -9.65 6.93
CA ASP A 66 -6.36 -9.28 7.87
C ASP A 66 -5.82 -9.21 9.30
N GLY A 67 -4.96 -10.15 9.70
CA GLY A 67 -4.25 -10.09 10.98
C GLY A 67 -3.40 -8.83 11.14
N LEU A 68 -2.70 -8.40 10.09
CA LEU A 68 -1.92 -7.15 10.10
C LEU A 68 -2.80 -5.91 10.23
N LYS A 69 -3.97 -5.87 9.57
CA LYS A 69 -4.94 -4.77 9.73
C LYS A 69 -5.48 -4.70 11.16
N GLU A 70 -5.83 -5.85 11.75
CA GLU A 70 -6.31 -5.91 13.13
C GLU A 70 -5.23 -5.46 14.14
N LEU A 71 -3.99 -5.90 13.96
CA LEU A 71 -2.89 -5.45 14.81
C LEU A 71 -2.64 -3.95 14.67
N ARG A 72 -2.68 -3.42 13.45
CA ARG A 72 -2.52 -1.98 13.21
C ARG A 72 -3.62 -1.16 13.87
N THR A 73 -4.88 -1.53 13.68
CA THR A 73 -6.02 -0.84 14.32
C THR A 73 -5.94 -0.90 15.84
N ARG A 74 -5.52 -2.04 16.41
CA ARG A 74 -5.31 -2.18 17.86
C ARG A 74 -4.17 -1.30 18.36
N ALA A 75 -3.06 -1.22 17.62
CA ALA A 75 -1.93 -0.36 17.95
C ALA A 75 -2.33 1.12 17.90
N GLU A 76 -2.98 1.57 16.83
CA GLU A 76 -3.49 2.94 16.69
C GLU A 76 -4.48 3.29 17.83
N ALA A 77 -5.37 2.37 18.20
CA ALA A 77 -6.29 2.57 19.32
C ALA A 77 -5.57 2.58 20.69
N ALA A 78 -4.48 1.84 20.86
CA ALA A 78 -3.66 1.87 22.07
C ALA A 78 -2.88 3.19 22.17
N GLU A 79 -2.26 3.63 21.08
CA GLU A 79 -1.58 4.93 20.99
C GLU A 79 -2.53 6.10 21.27
N ALA A 80 -3.74 6.08 20.71
CA ALA A 80 -4.73 7.12 20.98
C ALA A 80 -5.15 7.16 22.46
N ARG A 81 -5.24 6.01 23.14
CA ARG A 81 -5.53 5.96 24.58
C ARG A 81 -4.35 6.48 25.40
N ALA A 82 -3.13 6.11 25.04
CA ALA A 82 -1.91 6.59 25.72
C ALA A 82 -1.79 8.11 25.62
N LYS A 83 -1.95 8.68 24.42
CA LYS A 83 -1.93 10.14 24.21
C LYS A 83 -2.99 10.87 25.02
N LYS A 84 -4.21 10.33 25.10
CA LYS A 84 -5.28 10.92 25.94
C LYS A 84 -4.92 10.90 27.42
N ALA A 85 -4.41 9.78 27.93
CA ALA A 85 -4.00 9.67 29.32
C ALA A 85 -2.83 10.62 29.67
N GLU A 86 -1.87 10.79 28.75
CA GLU A 86 -0.78 11.77 28.89
C GLU A 86 -1.30 13.21 28.90
N HIS A 87 -2.25 13.53 28.02
CA HIS A 87 -2.89 14.85 27.98
C HIS A 87 -3.70 15.13 29.26
N GLU A 88 -4.51 14.18 29.74
CA GLU A 88 -5.25 14.32 31.00
C GLU A 88 -4.31 14.50 32.21
N LEU A 89 -3.20 13.76 32.22
CA LEU A 89 -2.18 13.89 33.27
C LEU A 89 -1.51 15.27 33.23
N THR A 90 -1.16 15.78 32.06
CA THR A 90 -0.59 17.13 31.92
C THR A 90 -1.59 18.22 32.28
N LEU A 91 -2.85 18.11 31.86
CA LEU A 91 -3.93 18.99 32.30
C LEU A 91 -4.06 18.99 33.83
N SER A 92 -4.09 17.82 34.46
CA SER A 92 -4.22 17.72 35.92
C SER A 92 -3.05 18.36 36.67
N LYS A 93 -1.83 18.34 36.10
CA LYS A 93 -0.66 19.03 36.68
C LYS A 93 -0.82 20.54 36.57
N VAL A 94 -1.23 21.04 35.41
CA VAL A 94 -1.41 22.48 35.19
C VAL A 94 -2.58 23.03 36.03
N LEU A 95 -3.69 22.31 36.15
CA LEU A 95 -4.82 22.73 36.98
C LEU A 95 -4.47 22.81 38.47
N LYS A 96 -3.53 21.98 38.96
CA LYS A 96 -2.99 22.12 40.32
C LYS A 96 -2.24 23.43 40.53
N ASP A 97 -1.54 23.91 39.51
CA ASP A 97 -0.83 25.20 39.55
C ASP A 97 -1.79 26.40 39.37
N PHE A 98 -2.92 26.20 38.67
CA PHE A 98 -3.92 27.22 38.36
C PHE A 98 -5.34 26.79 38.76
N PRO A 99 -5.66 26.71 40.07
CA PRO A 99 -6.97 26.23 40.54
C PRO A 99 -8.14 27.10 40.09
N ALA A 100 -7.91 28.37 39.77
CA ALA A 100 -8.93 29.28 39.23
C ALA A 100 -9.42 28.90 37.82
N LEU A 101 -8.76 27.95 37.15
CA LEU A 101 -9.12 27.46 35.82
C LEU A 101 -9.87 26.12 35.83
N GLU A 102 -10.23 25.60 37.01
CA GLU A 102 -11.06 24.41 37.16
C GLU A 102 -12.45 24.70 36.56
N GLY A 103 -12.75 24.11 35.40
CA GLY A 103 -13.93 24.42 34.56
C GLY A 103 -13.63 25.06 33.20
N PHE A 104 -12.38 25.45 32.91
CA PHE A 104 -11.91 25.93 31.61
C PHE A 104 -10.96 24.96 30.90
N GLU A 105 -11.05 23.68 31.24
CA GLU A 105 -10.19 22.60 30.75
C GLU A 105 -10.23 22.49 29.22
N ASP A 106 -11.40 22.71 28.62
CA ASP A 106 -11.60 22.70 27.17
C ASP A 106 -10.80 23.78 26.42
N LEU A 107 -10.44 24.88 27.10
CA LEU A 107 -9.65 25.97 26.52
C LEU A 107 -8.13 25.70 26.60
N LEU A 108 -7.71 24.76 27.45
CA LEU A 108 -6.32 24.38 27.68
C LEU A 108 -5.85 23.35 26.64
N THR A 109 -5.87 23.76 25.37
CA THR A 109 -5.43 22.92 24.26
C THR A 109 -3.91 22.93 24.09
N GLY A 110 -3.27 21.79 23.89
CA GLY A 110 -1.84 21.73 23.58
C GLY A 110 -1.31 20.31 23.65
N ASP A 111 -0.27 20.02 22.88
CA ASP A 111 0.32 18.67 22.84
C ASP A 111 1.37 18.46 23.95
N ASP A 112 1.86 19.55 24.56
CA ASP A 112 2.89 19.54 25.58
C ASP A 112 2.53 20.37 26.82
N GLU A 113 3.18 20.05 27.95
CA GLU A 113 2.96 20.73 29.23
C GLU A 113 3.27 22.23 29.15
N ALA A 114 4.24 22.63 28.31
CA ALA A 114 4.63 24.03 28.13
C ALA A 114 3.54 24.86 27.41
N ALA A 115 2.93 24.34 26.33
CA ALA A 115 1.85 25.05 25.64
C ALA A 115 0.59 25.14 26.51
N ILE A 116 0.24 24.06 27.22
CA ILE A 116 -0.90 24.03 28.15
C ILE A 116 -0.68 25.05 29.27
N ARG A 117 0.51 25.09 29.88
CA ARG A 117 0.83 26.07 30.93
C ARG A 117 0.82 27.51 30.41
N SER A 118 1.40 27.79 29.24
CA SER A 118 1.39 29.15 28.67
C SER A 118 -0.04 29.65 28.40
N LYS A 119 -0.95 28.78 27.96
CA LYS A 119 -2.37 29.12 27.81
C LYS A 119 -3.06 29.32 29.15
N ALA A 120 -2.76 28.47 30.15
CA ALA A 120 -3.26 28.64 31.50
C ALA A 120 -2.85 30.00 32.09
N GLU A 121 -1.58 30.39 31.94
CA GLU A 121 -1.08 31.70 32.38
C GLU A 121 -1.82 32.86 31.69
N ARG A 122 -2.06 32.77 30.38
CA ARG A 122 -2.84 33.78 29.64
C ARG A 122 -4.28 33.87 30.14
N LEU A 123 -4.94 32.74 30.38
CA LEU A 123 -6.31 32.72 30.89
C LEU A 123 -6.39 33.25 32.32
N ALA A 124 -5.44 32.88 33.18
CA ALA A 124 -5.35 33.38 34.54
C ALA A 124 -5.09 34.89 34.58
N ALA A 125 -4.30 35.43 33.65
CA ALA A 125 -4.05 36.86 33.52
C ALA A 125 -5.31 37.63 33.06
N ILE A 126 -6.12 37.07 32.17
CA ILE A 126 -7.38 37.68 31.71
C ILE A 126 -8.46 37.63 32.80
N GLY A 127 -8.53 36.53 33.56
CA GLY A 127 -9.44 36.38 34.70
C GLY A 127 -9.12 37.31 35.87
N LYS A 128 -7.84 37.68 36.05
CA LYS A 128 -7.41 38.79 36.90
C LYS A 128 -7.64 40.13 36.20
N LYS A 129 -8.89 40.47 35.93
CA LYS A 129 -9.24 41.85 35.58
C LYS A 129 -8.82 42.74 36.77
N PRO A 130 -8.01 43.80 36.57
CA PRO A 130 -7.67 44.71 37.65
C PRO A 130 -8.98 45.41 38.09
N GLU A 131 -9.32 45.29 39.37
CA GLU A 131 -10.21 46.26 39.99
C GLU A 131 -9.54 47.64 39.98
N GLU A 132 -10.30 48.60 39.46
CA GLU A 132 -10.23 50.05 39.69
C GLU A 132 -9.01 50.85 39.17
N GLY A 133 -9.26 51.52 38.03
CA GLY A 133 -8.64 52.77 37.63
C GLY A 133 -9.50 53.44 36.56
N GLU A 134 -10.35 54.38 36.97
CA GLU A 134 -11.28 55.19 36.17
C GLU A 134 -10.67 55.90 34.93
N PRO A 135 -11.52 56.33 33.97
CA PRO A 135 -11.12 56.69 32.61
C PRO A 135 -10.51 58.09 32.54
N LYS A 136 -9.42 58.25 31.78
CA LYS A 136 -9.02 59.56 31.27
C LYS A 136 -9.48 59.71 29.82
N ASP A 137 -10.60 60.40 29.75
CA ASP A 137 -10.98 61.37 28.72
C ASP A 137 -9.81 62.27 28.27
N GLY A 138 -9.90 62.72 27.01
CA GLY A 138 -8.93 63.58 26.31
C GLY A 138 -8.26 62.81 25.17
N GLY A 139 -8.47 63.09 23.89
CA GLY A 139 -8.85 64.35 23.26
C GLY A 139 -8.10 64.39 21.93
N GLN A 140 -8.80 64.78 20.87
CA GLN A 140 -8.34 64.86 19.49
C GLN A 140 -7.03 65.64 19.34
N GLU A 141 -6.13 65.20 18.46
CA GLU A 141 -5.38 66.11 17.57
C GLU A 141 -5.30 65.49 16.16
N GLU A 142 -6.17 65.99 15.29
CA GLU A 142 -5.95 66.04 13.85
C GLU A 142 -4.80 67.02 13.56
N GLN A 143 -3.81 66.62 12.76
CA GLN A 143 -3.06 67.56 11.93
C GLN A 143 -2.85 66.99 10.52
N LYS A 144 -3.77 67.44 9.65
CA LYS A 144 -3.61 67.80 8.23
C LYS A 144 -2.29 68.60 8.03
N THR A 145 -1.51 68.50 6.95
CA THR A 145 -1.74 68.90 5.53
C THR A 145 -0.43 68.59 4.76
N GLY A 146 -0.48 68.04 3.54
CA GLY A 146 -0.26 68.77 2.25
C GLY A 146 1.22 68.60 1.82
N ASP A 147 1.67 68.35 0.61
CA ASP A 147 1.26 68.46 -0.81
C ASP A 147 2.28 67.56 -1.56
N ASP A 148 2.13 66.94 -2.73
CA ASP A 148 1.48 67.33 -4.00
C ASP A 148 1.63 66.13 -5.00
N PRO A 149 1.21 66.22 -6.29
CA PRO A 149 0.54 65.14 -7.01
C PRO A 149 1.34 64.60 -8.22
N ASP A 150 0.72 63.63 -8.90
CA ASP A 150 0.92 63.13 -10.27
C ASP A 150 0.93 61.59 -10.20
N GLY A 151 -0.10 60.86 -10.61
CA GLY A 151 -0.83 61.05 -11.86
C GLY A 151 -0.42 59.96 -12.84
N GLN A 152 -0.63 58.67 -12.53
CA GLN A 152 -0.65 57.61 -13.55
C GLN A 152 -1.36 56.36 -13.02
N ALA A 153 -2.63 56.16 -13.42
CA ALA A 153 -3.18 54.82 -13.57
C ALA A 153 -2.59 54.22 -14.86
N PRO A 154 -2.40 52.89 -14.96
CA PRO A 154 -3.54 52.07 -15.34
C PRO A 154 -3.64 50.69 -14.68
N ASP A 155 -4.89 50.23 -14.60
CA ASP A 155 -5.42 48.88 -14.79
C ASP A 155 -4.48 47.67 -14.68
N GLY A 156 -4.85 46.71 -13.83
CA GLY A 156 -4.25 45.37 -13.87
C GLY A 156 -4.65 44.45 -12.73
N GLU A 157 -5.86 43.88 -12.83
CA GLU A 157 -6.22 42.51 -12.45
C GLU A 157 -5.72 41.93 -11.11
N GLN A 158 -6.70 41.66 -10.25
CA GLN A 158 -6.63 40.66 -9.19
C GLN A 158 -6.07 39.32 -9.69
N LYS A 159 -4.95 38.84 -9.12
CA LYS A 159 -4.66 37.40 -9.07
C LYS A 159 -4.27 36.99 -7.65
N SER A 160 -5.25 36.33 -7.04
CA SER A 160 -5.14 35.40 -5.93
C SER A 160 -3.84 34.58 -5.97
N GLY A 161 -3.08 34.65 -4.89
CA GLY A 161 -1.95 33.76 -4.64
C GLY A 161 -2.44 32.34 -4.39
N LEU A 162 -2.38 31.51 -5.43
CA LEU A 162 -2.35 30.06 -5.34
C LEU A 162 -0.93 29.60 -5.69
N PRO A 163 -0.30 28.70 -4.91
CA PRO A 163 1.00 28.17 -5.27
C PRO A 163 0.89 27.38 -6.59
N ALA A 164 1.85 27.59 -7.49
CA ALA A 164 1.92 26.88 -8.76
C ALA A 164 1.94 25.36 -8.55
N LYS A 165 1.31 24.62 -9.46
CA LYS A 165 1.42 23.15 -9.50
C LYS A 165 2.90 22.75 -9.61
N PRO A 166 3.38 21.76 -8.85
CA PRO A 166 4.71 21.22 -9.08
C PRO A 166 4.75 20.60 -10.49
N GLU A 167 5.76 20.97 -11.28
CA GLU A 167 6.06 20.31 -12.55
C GLU A 167 6.34 18.84 -12.26
N ALA A 168 5.70 17.94 -13.01
CA ALA A 168 5.95 16.52 -12.88
C ALA A 168 7.39 16.25 -13.32
N ASP A 169 8.24 15.85 -12.37
CA ASP A 169 9.57 15.35 -12.66
C ASP A 169 9.46 14.01 -13.41
N LEU A 170 9.58 14.09 -14.74
CA LEU A 170 9.56 12.95 -15.65
C LEU A 170 10.87 12.14 -15.62
N SER A 171 11.80 12.43 -14.69
CA SER A 171 13.05 11.67 -14.54
C SER A 171 12.92 10.39 -13.70
N LEU A 172 11.74 10.09 -13.15
CA LEU A 172 11.45 8.80 -12.52
C LEU A 172 11.35 7.70 -13.57
N THR A 173 12.50 7.21 -14.04
CA THR A 173 12.59 5.86 -14.60
C THR A 173 12.03 4.88 -13.54
N PRO A 174 11.08 4.00 -13.89
CA PRO A 174 10.56 3.01 -12.96
C PRO A 174 11.71 2.22 -12.32
N GLY A 175 11.98 2.55 -11.07
CA GLY A 175 13.02 1.91 -10.27
C GLY A 175 12.70 0.43 -10.18
N HIS A 176 13.44 -0.38 -10.93
CA HIS A 176 13.59 -1.78 -10.61
C HIS A 176 14.38 -1.83 -9.31
N GLY A 177 13.65 -1.83 -8.20
CA GLY A 177 14.22 -2.14 -6.90
C GLY A 177 14.77 -3.56 -6.92
N GLY A 178 15.98 -3.72 -6.41
CA GLY A 178 16.48 -5.02 -5.98
C GLY A 178 17.64 -5.56 -6.79
N GLU A 179 18.83 -5.22 -6.29
CA GLU A 179 20.06 -6.01 -6.29
C GLU A 179 20.90 -6.05 -7.56
N GLU A 180 22.20 -5.90 -7.33
CA GLU A 180 23.26 -6.07 -8.31
C GLU A 180 23.01 -7.36 -9.12
N LYS A 181 23.32 -7.33 -10.42
CA LYS A 181 23.44 -8.54 -11.22
C LYS A 181 24.58 -9.39 -10.66
N VAL A 182 24.32 -10.14 -9.59
CA VAL A 182 25.17 -11.25 -9.21
C VAL A 182 25.07 -12.26 -10.34
N ALA A 183 26.19 -12.50 -11.02
CA ALA A 183 26.24 -13.51 -12.05
C ALA A 183 25.82 -14.85 -11.43
N PHE A 184 24.86 -15.52 -12.07
CA PHE A 184 24.37 -16.82 -11.61
C PHE A 184 25.52 -17.83 -11.57
N ASP A 185 25.95 -18.19 -10.36
CA ASP A 185 26.96 -19.22 -10.13
C ASP A 185 26.29 -20.52 -9.64
N PRO A 186 26.10 -21.52 -10.54
CA PRO A 186 25.47 -22.78 -10.18
C PRO A 186 26.31 -23.59 -9.17
N ALA A 187 27.63 -23.35 -9.08
CA ALA A 187 28.49 -24.09 -8.16
C ALA A 187 28.28 -23.66 -6.70
N ALA A 188 28.12 -22.35 -6.45
CA ALA A 188 27.82 -21.82 -5.12
C ALA A 188 26.48 -22.33 -4.57
N ILE A 189 25.47 -22.40 -5.44
CA ILE A 189 24.13 -22.90 -5.10
C ILE A 189 24.18 -24.40 -4.76
N ALA A 190 24.91 -25.19 -5.55
CA ALA A 190 25.06 -26.63 -5.30
C ALA A 190 25.81 -26.94 -4.00
N LEU A 191 26.74 -26.07 -3.58
CA LEU A 191 27.49 -26.21 -2.34
C LEU A 191 26.62 -25.86 -1.12
N ALA A 192 25.77 -24.85 -1.22
CA ALA A 192 24.79 -24.48 -0.19
C ALA A 192 23.65 -25.52 -0.05
N ALA A 193 23.29 -26.22 -1.13
CA ALA A 193 22.22 -27.22 -1.13
C ALA A 193 22.63 -28.60 -0.59
N ARG A 194 23.92 -28.81 -0.28
CA ARG A 194 24.38 -30.05 0.36
C ARG A 194 24.14 -29.97 1.87
N PRO A 195 23.32 -30.86 2.47
CA PRO A 195 23.22 -30.93 3.92
C PRO A 195 24.61 -31.31 4.45
N ALA A 196 25.13 -30.52 5.39
CA ALA A 196 26.35 -30.84 6.12
C ALA A 196 26.17 -32.25 6.72
N SER A 197 26.82 -33.23 6.10
CA SER A 197 26.80 -34.60 6.59
C SER A 197 27.64 -34.62 7.87
N LEU A 198 26.96 -34.65 9.01
CA LEU A 198 27.48 -35.11 10.30
C LEU A 198 27.51 -36.64 10.31
#